data_AF-A0A392T082-F1
#
_entry.id   AF-A0A392T082-F1
#
_cell.length_a   1.000
_cell.length_b   1.000
_cell.length_c   1.000
_cell.angle_alpha   90.00
_cell.angle_beta   90.00
_cell.angle_gamma   90.00
#
_symmetry.space_group_name_H-M   'P 1'
#
loop_
_entity.id
_entity.type
_entity.pdbx_description
1 polymer ?
#
loop_
_entity_poly.entity_id
_entity_poly.type
_entity_poly.pdbx_seq_one_letter_code
_entity_poly.pdbx_strand_id
1 'polypeptide(L)'
;EPSSAQGLTTRAELVEVIKSLGEKVVSGVTYGFENAVAQMKIANLGLELNTDGISVLKRVENGEIVIPEKYRQMELDNEEEEEAEEEDDGEEE
;
A
#
# COMPACT_ATOMS: atom_id res chain seq x y z
N GLU A 1 -13.46 -12.71 19.33
CA GLU A 1 -13.87 -11.97 18.12
C GLU A 1 -13.38 -10.53 18.22
N PRO A 2 -12.96 -9.90 17.12
CA PRO A 2 -12.53 -8.51 17.12
C PRO A 2 -13.72 -7.59 17.47
N SER A 3 -13.47 -6.49 18.18
CA SER A 3 -14.51 -5.55 18.59
C SER A 3 -15.31 -4.98 17.40
N SER A 4 -14.65 -4.82 16.24
CA SER A 4 -15.29 -4.37 15.00
C SER A 4 -16.28 -5.37 14.39
N ALA A 5 -16.25 -6.64 14.79
CA ALA A 5 -17.17 -7.68 14.33
C ALA A 5 -18.27 -8.03 15.34
N GLN A 6 -18.30 -7.39 16.51
CA GLN A 6 -19.32 -7.68 17.53
C GLN A 6 -20.70 -7.24 17.04
N GLY A 7 -21.66 -8.17 17.03
CA GLY A 7 -23.05 -7.90 16.67
C GLY A 7 -23.36 -7.97 15.18
N LEU A 8 -22.38 -8.31 14.33
CA LEU A 8 -22.65 -8.60 12.92
C LEU A 8 -23.33 -9.97 12.82
N THR A 9 -24.36 -10.07 11.99
CA THR A 9 -25.18 -11.28 11.87
C THR A 9 -25.13 -11.89 10.48
N THR A 10 -24.58 -11.17 9.51
CA THR A 10 -24.51 -11.58 8.11
C THR A 10 -23.10 -11.51 7.55
N ARG A 11 -22.84 -12.31 6.49
CA ARG A 11 -21.59 -12.23 5.71
C ARG A 11 -21.41 -10.85 5.07
N ALA A 12 -22.49 -10.23 4.61
CA ALA A 12 -22.44 -8.93 3.92
C ALA A 12 -21.91 -7.83 4.85
N GLU A 13 -22.44 -7.76 6.08
CA GLU A 13 -21.98 -6.82 7.10
C GLU A 13 -20.48 -7.01 7.44
N LEU A 14 -20.02 -8.26 7.55
CA LEU A 14 -18.62 -8.56 7.80
C LEU A 14 -17.72 -8.11 6.64
N VAL A 15 -18.13 -8.34 5.39
CA VAL A 15 -17.38 -7.93 4.20
C VAL A 15 -17.27 -6.39 4.13
N GLU A 16 -18.34 -5.67 4.43
CA GLU A 16 -18.33 -4.20 4.45
C GLU A 16 -17.36 -3.65 5.50
N VAL A 17 -17.35 -4.23 6.70
CA VAL A 17 -16.40 -3.86 7.75
C VAL A 17 -14.96 -4.12 7.32
N ILE A 18 -14.68 -5.28 6.69
CA ILE A 18 -13.34 -5.61 6.19
C ILE A 18 -12.89 -4.60 5.13
N LYS A 19 -13.75 -4.27 4.17
CA LYS A 19 -13.45 -3.26 3.12
C LYS A 19 -13.12 -1.90 3.74
N SER A 20 -13.99 -1.41 4.64
CA SER A 20 -13.76 -0.14 5.32
C SER A 20 -12.46 -0.13 6.15
N LEU A 21 -12.10 -1.26 6.78
CA LEU A 21 -10.83 -1.37 7.48
C LEU A 21 -9.64 -1.35 6.51
N GLY A 22 -9.74 -2.06 5.38
CA GLY A 22 -8.73 -2.06 4.32
C GLY A 22 -8.46 -0.65 3.80
N GLU A 23 -9.51 0.08 3.40
CA GLU A 23 -9.41 1.46 2.92
C GLU A 23 -8.73 2.39 3.95
N LYS A 24 -9.07 2.26 5.24
CA LYS A 24 -8.47 3.06 6.31
C LYS A 24 -6.99 2.75 6.50
N VAL A 25 -6.60 1.47 6.40
CA VAL A 25 -5.20 1.06 6.51
C VAL A 25 -4.40 1.61 5.33
N VAL A 26 -4.88 1.40 4.09
CA VAL A 26 -4.24 1.91 2.87
C VAL A 26 -4.08 3.44 2.96
N SER A 27 -5.17 4.16 3.22
CA SER A 27 -5.14 5.62 3.35
C SER A 27 -4.17 6.11 4.43
N GLY A 28 -4.12 5.42 5.57
CA GLY A 28 -3.22 5.76 6.67
C GLY A 28 -1.75 5.54 6.32
N VAL A 29 -1.43 4.45 5.63
CA VAL A 29 -0.06 4.14 5.18
C VAL A 29 0.38 5.13 4.10
N THR A 30 -0.46 5.42 3.11
CA THR A 30 -0.18 6.40 2.05
C THR A 30 0.12 7.78 2.63
N TYR A 31 -0.76 8.28 3.50
CA TYR A 31 -0.55 9.56 4.17
C TYR A 31 0.74 9.57 5.00
N GLY A 32 0.99 8.51 5.77
CA GLY A 32 2.20 8.38 6.59
C GLY A 32 3.48 8.43 5.76
N PHE A 33 3.49 7.73 4.62
CA PHE A 33 4.61 7.70 3.69
C PHE A 33 4.87 9.07 3.05
N GLU A 34 3.85 9.69 2.46
CA GLU A 34 3.97 11.02 1.85
C GLU A 34 4.48 12.07 2.84
N ASN A 35 3.95 12.04 4.07
CA ASN A 35 4.38 12.93 5.13
C ASN A 35 5.83 12.67 5.55
N ALA A 36 6.27 11.41 5.61
CA ALA A 36 7.67 11.08 5.89
C ALA A 36 8.60 11.59 4.77
N VAL A 37 8.23 11.41 3.50
CA VAL A 37 8.97 11.94 2.34
C VAL A 37 9.07 13.46 2.44
N ALA A 38 7.98 14.17 2.75
CA ALA A 38 7.98 15.62 2.91
C ALA A 38 8.93 16.08 4.03
N GLN A 39 8.90 15.39 5.18
CA GLN A 39 9.83 15.67 6.29
C GLN A 39 11.29 15.41 5.90
N MET A 40 11.58 14.33 5.17
CA MET A 40 12.94 14.06 4.70
C MET A 40 13.44 15.13 3.72
N LYS A 41 12.59 15.63 2.82
CA LYS A 41 12.94 16.74 1.91
C LYS A 41 13.35 18.00 2.68
N ILE A 42 12.65 18.31 3.78
CA ILE A 42 12.97 19.45 4.65
C ILE A 42 14.26 19.20 5.44
N ALA A 43 14.45 18.00 5.97
CA ALA A 43 15.63 17.66 6.78
C ALA A 43 16.93 17.61 5.94
N ASN A 44 16.81 17.34 4.63
CA ASN A 44 17.93 17.17 3.71
C ASN A 44 17.91 18.25 2.61
N LEU A 45 17.90 19.53 3.02
CA LEU A 45 17.90 20.66 2.07
C LEU A 45 19.08 20.56 1.09
N GLY A 46 18.79 20.72 -0.20
CA GLY A 46 19.79 20.70 -1.27
C GLY A 46 20.08 19.31 -1.85
N LEU A 47 19.41 18.26 -1.36
CA LEU A 47 19.43 16.92 -1.96
C LEU A 47 18.09 16.63 -2.63
N GLU A 48 18.13 16.09 -3.84
CA GLU A 48 16.95 15.56 -4.52
C GLU A 48 16.69 14.13 -4.02
N LEU A 49 15.50 13.89 -3.47
CA LEU A 49 15.10 12.56 -3.02
C LEU A 49 14.34 11.86 -4.14
N ASN A 50 14.90 10.76 -4.63
CA ASN A 50 14.22 9.85 -5.53
C ASN A 50 13.44 8.80 -4.72
N THR A 51 12.14 8.69 -4.97
CA THR A 51 11.26 7.70 -4.34
C THR A 51 10.78 6.62 -5.31
N ASP A 52 11.20 6.69 -6.58
CA ASP A 52 10.80 5.75 -7.62
C ASP A 52 11.32 4.34 -7.28
N GLY A 53 10.45 3.35 -7.46
CA GLY A 53 10.76 1.95 -7.18
C GLY A 53 10.76 1.58 -5.68
N ILE A 54 10.40 2.50 -4.78
CA ILE A 54 10.13 2.15 -3.37
C ILE A 54 8.81 1.39 -3.30
N SER A 55 8.79 0.28 -2.55
CA SER A 55 7.59 -0.49 -2.22
C SER A 55 7.65 -0.90 -0.74
N VAL A 56 6.49 -1.12 -0.13
CA VAL A 56 6.35 -1.62 1.25
C VAL A 56 7.02 -2.99 1.44
N LEU A 57 7.13 -3.79 0.37
CA LEU A 57 7.73 -5.12 0.40
C LEU A 57 9.23 -5.11 0.09
N LYS A 58 9.73 -4.01 -0.50
CA LYS A 58 11.15 -3.83 -0.82
C LYS A 58 11.94 -3.32 0.39
N ARG A 59 13.25 -3.59 0.42
CA ARG A 59 14.16 -3.06 1.44
C ARG A 59 15.50 -2.67 0.84
N VAL A 60 16.29 -1.91 1.59
CA VAL A 60 17.66 -1.57 1.19
C VAL A 60 18.62 -2.66 1.65
N GLU A 61 19.36 -3.23 0.70
CA GLU A 61 20.50 -4.13 0.95
C GLU A 61 21.72 -3.61 0.19
N ASN A 62 22.85 -3.41 0.87
CA ASN A 62 24.09 -2.91 0.26
C ASN A 62 23.96 -1.62 -0.56
N GLY A 63 22.97 -0.78 -0.23
CA GLY A 63 22.69 0.48 -0.93
C GLY A 63 21.75 0.35 -2.13
N GLU A 64 21.23 -0.85 -2.41
CA GLU A 64 20.28 -1.12 -3.48
C GLU A 64 18.90 -1.46 -2.89
N ILE A 65 17.84 -1.04 -3.58
CA ILE A 65 16.47 -1.43 -3.26
C ILE A 65 16.23 -2.82 -3.87
N VAL A 66 15.93 -3.80 -3.02
CA VAL A 66 15.72 -5.19 -3.43
C VAL A 66 14.43 -5.75 -2.86
N ILE A 67 13.81 -6.68 -3.58
CA ILE A 67 12.68 -7.46 -3.07
C ILE A 67 13.25 -8.65 -2.28
N PRO A 68 13.01 -8.76 -0.96
CA PRO A 68 13.40 -9.93 -0.19
C PRO A 68 12.74 -11.19 -0.75
N GLU A 69 13.46 -12.31 -0.75
CA GLU A 69 12.98 -13.57 -1.34
C GLU A 69 11.59 -13.99 -0.84
N LYS A 70 11.32 -13.82 0.46
CA LYS A 70 10.02 -14.13 1.08
C LYS A 70 8.84 -13.29 0.56
N TYR A 71 9.11 -12.15 -0.08
CA TYR A 71 8.11 -11.24 -0.61
C TYR A 71 8.10 -11.19 -2.14
N ARG A 72 8.98 -11.96 -2.81
CA ARG A 72 9.08 -11.95 -4.28
C ARG A 72 7.74 -12.28 -4.95
N GLN A 73 7.06 -13.33 -4.48
CA GLN A 73 5.76 -13.70 -5.05
C GLN A 73 4.70 -12.65 -4.75
N MET A 74 4.66 -12.14 -3.52
CA MET A 74 3.67 -11.13 -3.11
C MET A 74 3.81 -9.82 -3.88
N GLU A 75 5.04 -9.40 -4.20
CA GLU A 75 5.26 -8.22 -5.04
C GLU A 75 4.77 -8.45 -6.48
N LEU A 76 5.03 -9.63 -7.06
CA LEU A 76 4.53 -9.98 -8.39
C LEU A 76 3.00 -9.99 -8.43
N ASP A 77 2.37 -10.62 -7.43
CA ASP A 77 0.91 -10.66 -7.34
C ASP A 77 0.32 -9.23 -7.22
N ASN A 78 0.99 -8.33 -6.49
CA ASN A 78 0.55 -6.94 -6.32
C ASN A 78 0.74 -6.10 -7.60
N GLU A 79 1.86 -6.28 -8.31
CA GLU A 79 2.10 -5.64 -9.61
C GLU A 79 1.05 -6.10 -10.65
N GLU A 80 0.68 -7.38 -10.67
CA GLU A 80 -0.37 -7.93 -11.54
C GLU A 80 -1.78 -7.38 -11.18
N GLU A 81 -2.10 -7.23 -9.89
CA GLU A 81 -3.37 -6.64 -9.44
C GLU A 81 -3.47 -5.15 -9.82
N GLU A 82 -2.40 -4.36 -9.65
CA GLU A 82 -2.37 -2.95 -10.05
C GLU A 82 -2.52 -2.79 -11.58
N GLU A 83 -1.85 -3.62 -12.38
CA GLU A 83 -2.02 -3.62 -13.85
C GLU A 83 -3.45 -3.99 -14.27
N ALA A 84 -4.10 -4.93 -13.58
CA ALA A 84 -5.47 -5.32 -13.87
C ALA A 84 -6.50 -4.23 -13.49
N GLU A 85 -6.26 -3.46 -12.43
CA GLU A 85 -7.11 -2.33 -12.04
C GLU A 85 -6.99 -1.13 -13.00
N GLU A 86 -5.80 -0.90 -13.58
CA GLU A 86 -5.56 0.14 -14.59
C GLU A 86 -6.19 -0.21 -15.96
N GLU A 87 -6.39 -1.49 -16.27
CA GLU A 87 -7.05 -1.94 -17.50
C GLU A 87 -8.59 -1.90 -17.44
N ASP A 88 -9.20 -1.91 -16.24
CA ASP A 88 -10.67 -1.90 -16.01
C ASP A 88 -11.26 -0.47 -15.90
N ASP A 89 -10.43 0.57 -15.93
CA ASP A 89 -10.85 2.00 -16.01
C ASP A 89 -11.51 2.35 -17.35
N GLY A 90 -11.24 1.57 -18.41
CA GLY A 90 -11.72 1.84 -19.76
C GLY A 90 -13.01 1.09 -20.13
N GLU A 91 -14.18 1.59 -19.70
CA GLU A 91 -15.46 1.65 -20.46
C GLU A 91 -16.69 1.74 -19.52
N GLU A 92 -17.09 2.97 -19.14
CA GLU A 92 -18.51 3.33 -19.00
C GLU A 92 -18.74 4.78 -19.49
N GLU A 93 -19.07 4.94 -20.79
CA GLU A 93 -19.81 6.10 -21.32
C GLU A 93 -21.31 5.81 -21.41
#